data_AF-A0AAJ2GCW6-F1
#
_entry.id   AF-A0AAJ2GCW6-F1
#
_cell.length_a   1.000
_cell.length_b   1.000
_cell.length_c   1.000
_cell.angle_alpha   90.00
_cell.angle_beta   90.00
_cell.angle_gamma   90.00
#
_symmetry.space_group_name_H-M   'P 1'
#
loop_
_entity.id
_entity.type
_entity.pdbx_description
1 polymer ?
#
loop_
_entity_poly.entity_id
_entity_poly.type
_entity_poly.pdbx_seq_one_letter_code
_entity_poly.pdbx_strand_id
1 'polypeptide(L)' 'MMTISADQIEANAESVLLELRKGERVGVTFGEEKAVQAYLVPGDLLPRNKEPRKLGGLKGKVTVTFADDFKMTTEEFLGL' A
#
# COMPACT_ATOMS: atom_id res chain seq x y z
N MET A 1 8.21 4.15 8.82
CA MET A 1 7.15 3.15 9.10
C MET A 1 6.92 3.13 10.60
N MET A 2 5.83 3.76 11.04
CA MET A 2 5.48 3.86 12.46
C MET A 2 4.40 2.82 12.77
N THR A 3 4.52 2.12 13.89
CA THR A 3 3.49 1.20 14.41
C THR A 3 2.91 1.75 15.69
N ILE A 4 1.58 1.86 15.77
CA ILE A 4 0.86 2.41 16.91
C ILE A 4 -0.26 1.44 17.32
N SER A 5 -0.54 1.34 18.62
CA SER A 5 -1.68 0.55 19.08
C SER A 5 -2.99 1.28 18.83
N ALA A 6 -4.10 0.55 18.70
CA ALA A 6 -5.41 1.17 18.49
C ALA A 6 -5.77 2.19 19.59
N ASP A 7 -5.46 1.90 20.86
CA ASP A 7 -5.72 2.79 22.00
C ASP A 7 -4.97 4.12 21.88
N GLN A 8 -3.76 4.09 21.31
CA GLN A 8 -2.96 5.30 21.13
C GLN A 8 -3.40 6.14 19.93
N ILE A 9 -4.12 5.55 18.98
CA ILE A 9 -4.73 6.30 17.86
C ILE A 9 -5.86 7.17 18.37
N GLU A 10 -6.70 6.66 19.27
CA GLU A 10 -7.79 7.44 19.87
C GLU A 10 -7.24 8.61 20.69
N ALA A 11 -6.18 8.37 21.47
CA ALA A 11 -5.54 9.39 22.30
C ALA A 11 -4.74 10.44 21.50
N ASN A 12 -4.19 10.09 20.33
CA ASN A 12 -3.28 10.96 19.55
C ASN A 12 -3.71 11.14 18.09
N ALA A 13 -5.03 11.15 17.84
CA ALA A 13 -5.58 11.19 16.48
C ALA A 13 -5.01 12.33 15.63
N GLU A 14 -4.80 13.52 16.21
CA GLU A 14 -4.25 14.67 15.49
C GLU A 14 -2.82 14.45 14.99
N SER A 15 -1.94 13.90 15.84
CA SER A 15 -0.55 13.61 15.49
C SER A 15 -0.47 12.51 14.43
N VAL A 16 -1.30 11.47 14.55
CA VAL A 16 -1.38 10.39 13.56
C VAL A 16 -1.81 10.93 12.19
N LEU A 17 -2.79 11.84 12.14
CA LEU A 17 -3.24 12.48 10.89
C LEU A 17 -2.18 13.42 10.29
N LEU A 18 -1.34 14.05 11.12
CA LEU A 18 -0.23 14.88 10.64
C LEU A 18 0.85 14.02 9.95
N GLU A 19 1.19 12.88 10.55
CA GLU A 19 2.17 11.93 10.00
C GLU A 19 1.64 11.26 8.72
N LEU A 20 0.36 10.88 8.69
CA LEU A 20 -0.30 10.40 7.47
C LEU A 20 -0.27 11.47 6.36
N ARG A 21 -0.44 12.76 6.67
CA ARG A 21 -0.34 13.84 5.67
C ARG A 21 1.05 13.97 5.04
N LYS A 22 2.11 13.54 5.72
CA LYS A 22 3.48 13.52 5.17
C LYS A 22 3.70 12.38 4.17
N GLY A 23 2.70 11.51 3.95
CA GLY A 23 2.80 10.37 3.05
C GLY A 23 3.26 9.08 3.74
N GLU A 24 3.43 9.08 5.06
CA GLU A 24 3.82 7.87 5.78
C GLU A 24 2.65 6.89 5.96
N ARG A 25 2.97 5.60 5.93
CA ARG A 25 2.06 4.52 6.26
C ARG A 25 2.20 4.18 7.74
N VAL A 26 1.07 4.12 8.44
CA VAL A 26 1.03 3.81 9.88
C VAL A 26 0.44 2.42 10.06
N GLY A 27 1.20 1.52 10.66
CA GLY A 27 0.73 0.19 11.05
C GLY A 27 -0.04 0.26 12.37
N VAL A 28 -1.19 -0.41 12.42
CA VAL A 28 -2.04 -0.50 13.61
C VAL A 28 -1.90 -1.88 14.21
N THR A 29 -1.54 -1.94 15.49
CA THR A 29 -1.49 -3.18 16.27
C THR A 29 -2.69 -3.25 17.22
N PHE A 30 -3.31 -4.42 17.37
CA PHE A 30 -4.43 -4.62 18.29
C PHE A 30 -4.37 -5.99 18.96
N GLY A 31 -4.71 -6.05 20.24
CA GLY A 31 -4.70 -7.29 21.04
C GLY A 31 -3.40 -7.55 21.81
N GLU A 32 -3.34 -8.71 22.48
CA GLU A 32 -2.17 -9.15 23.27
C GLU A 32 -0.95 -9.45 22.39
N GLU A 33 -1.19 -9.96 21.17
CA GLU A 33 -0.18 -10.05 20.13
C GLU A 33 0.00 -8.69 19.47
N LYS A 34 1.13 -8.04 19.72
CA LYS A 34 1.57 -6.77 19.10
C LYS A 34 1.87 -6.90 17.59
N ALA A 35 1.13 -7.73 16.88
CA ALA A 35 1.23 -7.91 15.44
C ALA A 35 0.49 -6.76 14.72
N VAL A 36 1.01 -6.36 13.56
CA VAL A 36 0.39 -5.34 12.72
C VAL A 36 -0.83 -5.96 12.03
N GLN A 37 -2.03 -5.54 12.43
CA GLN A 37 -3.31 -6.08 11.96
C GLN A 37 -3.94 -5.22 10.87
N ALA A 38 -3.64 -3.91 10.85
CA ALA A 38 -4.17 -2.99 9.84
C ALA A 38 -3.15 -1.90 9.48
N TYR A 39 -3.39 -1.21 8.36
CA TYR A 39 -2.61 -0.05 7.95
C TYR A 39 -3.51 1.15 7.69
N LEU A 40 -3.18 2.28 8.31
CA LEU A 40 -3.69 3.58 7.89
C LEU A 40 -2.81 4.08 6.77
N VAL A 41 -3.46 4.40 5.65
CA VAL A 41 -2.80 4.97 4.47
C VAL A 41 -3.43 6.31 4.12
N PRO A 42 -2.63 7.29 3.69
CA PRO A 42 -3.12 8.58 3.22
C PRO A 42 -4.11 8.40 2.05
N GLY A 43 -5.20 9.17 2.06
CA GLY A 43 -6.25 9.08 1.04
C GLY A 43 -5.76 9.37 -0.39
N ASP A 44 -4.70 10.18 -0.55
CA ASP A 44 -4.07 10.46 -1.84
C ASP A 44 -3.20 9.29 -2.36
N LEU A 45 -2.78 8.37 -1.47
CA LEU A 45 -2.12 7.12 -1.85
C LEU A 45 -3.11 5.98 -2.12
N LEU A 46 -4.37 6.16 -1.73
CA LEU A 46 -5.44 5.27 -2.19
C LEU A 46 -5.70 5.56 -3.67
N PRO A 47 -5.74 4.53 -4.54
CA PRO A 47 -6.07 4.74 -5.94
C PRO A 47 -7.51 5.28 -6.03
N ARG A 48 -7.65 6.61 -6.22
CA ARG A 48 -8.94 7.30 -6.30
C ARG A 48 -9.82 6.78 -7.44
N ASN A 49 -9.19 6.28 -8.49
CA ASN A 49 -9.84 5.48 -9.51
C ASN A 49 -9.06 4.16 -9.63
N LYS A 50 -9.65 3.04 -9.21
CA LYS A 50 -9.35 1.73 -9.80
C LYS A 50 -9.91 1.68 -11.23
N GLU A 51 -9.66 2.70 -12.06
CA GLU A 51 -9.89 2.51 -13.47
C GLU A 51 -8.89 1.44 -13.91
N PRO A 52 -9.36 0.27 -14.38
CA PRO A 52 -8.46 -0.75 -14.87
C PRO A 52 -7.59 -0.09 -15.93
N ARG A 53 -6.26 -0.24 -15.80
CA ARG A 53 -5.31 0.41 -16.70
C ARG A 53 -5.73 0.13 -18.13
N LYS A 54 -6.00 1.19 -18.89
CA LYS A 54 -6.44 1.07 -20.28
C LYS A 54 -5.30 0.39 -21.05
N LEU A 55 -5.50 -0.87 -21.42
CA LEU A 55 -4.56 -1.64 -22.24
C LEU A 55 -4.43 -1.10 -23.68
N GLY A 56 -5.20 -0.05 -24.03
CA GLY A 56 -5.16 0.62 -25.32
C GLY A 56 -5.35 -0.36 -26.47
N GLY A 57 -4.48 -0.26 -27.47
CA GLY A 57 -4.50 -1.12 -28.67
C GLY A 57 -4.15 -2.60 -28.43
N LEU A 58 -3.68 -2.96 -27.24
CA LEU A 58 -3.35 -4.34 -26.87
C LEU A 58 -4.56 -5.09 -26.27
N LYS A 59 -5.65 -4.38 -25.96
CA LYS A 59 -6.88 -4.99 -25.45
C LYS A 59 -7.40 -6.04 -26.44
N GLY A 60 -7.36 -7.31 -26.04
CA GLY A 60 -7.86 -8.44 -26.84
C GLY A 60 -6.94 -8.89 -27.99
N LYS A 61 -5.72 -8.32 -28.11
CA LYS A 61 -4.74 -8.74 -29.13
C LYS A 61 -3.63 -9.62 -28.58
N VAL A 62 -3.44 -9.62 -27.27
CA VAL A 62 -2.35 -10.32 -26.60
C VAL A 62 -2.83 -10.92 -25.29
N THR A 63 -2.34 -12.12 -25.00
CA THR A 63 -2.51 -12.79 -23.72
C THR A 63 -1.19 -12.74 -22.99
N VAL A 64 -1.19 -12.19 -21.78
CA VAL A 64 -0.02 -12.20 -20.89
C VAL A 64 -0.27 -13.24 -19.81
N THR A 65 0.65 -14.18 -19.66
CA THR A 65 0.61 -15.22 -18.62
C THR A 65 1.87 -15.08 -17.78
N PHE A 66 1.70 -14.95 -16.47
CA PHE A 66 2.81 -14.95 -15.53
C PHE A 66 2.95 -16.36 -14.97
N ALA A 67 4.17 -16.90 -14.94
CA ALA A 67 4.45 -18.16 -14.27
C ALA A 67 4.45 -17.97 -12.74
N ASP A 68 4.14 -19.01 -11.97
CA ASP A 68 4.11 -18.95 -10.49
C ASP A 68 5.46 -18.52 -9.89
N ASP A 69 6.58 -18.87 -10.54
CA ASP A 69 7.93 -18.50 -10.12
C ASP A 69 8.45 -17.20 -10.76
N PHE A 70 7.57 -16.36 -11.31
CA PHE A 70 7.98 -15.09 -11.92
C PHE A 70 8.55 -14.15 -10.85
N LYS A 71 9.88 -14.18 -10.71
CA LYS A 71 10.68 -13.24 -9.92
C LYS A 71 11.42 -12.32 -10.88
N MET A 72 11.30 -11.02 -10.65
CA MET A 72 12.04 -10.00 -11.37
C MET A 72 12.57 -9.02 -10.33
N THR A 73 13.86 -8.70 -10.43
CA THR A 73 14.48 -7.71 -9.56
C THR A 73 14.11 -6.29 -10.01
N THR A 74 14.20 -5.32 -9.11
CA THR A 74 13.93 -3.91 -9.44
C THR A 74 14.90 -3.39 -10.50
N GLU A 75 16.15 -3.85 -10.48
CA GLU A 75 17.18 -3.53 -11.49
C GLU A 75 16.80 -4.08 -12.86
N GLU A 76 16.39 -5.36 -12.96
CA GLU A 76 15.92 -5.95 -14.22
C GLU A 76 14.67 -5.26 -14.79
N PHE A 77 13.75 -4.81 -13.93
CA PHE A 77 12.55 -4.10 -14.36
C PHE A 77 12.86 -2.69 -14.91
N LEU A 78 13.84 -2.00 -14.31
CA LEU A 78 14.21 -0.63 -14.67
C LEU A 78 15.27 -0.56 -15.77
N GLY A 79 15.94 -1.67 -16.09
CA GLY A 79 17.01 -1.73 -17.08
C GLY A 79 18.24 -0.92 -16.67
N LEU A 80 18.52 -0.87 -15.36
CA LEU A 80 19.63 -0.14 -14.75
C LEU A 80 20.73 -1.09 -14.29
#